data_AF-A0A168MM20-F1
#
_entry.id   AF-A0A168MM20-F1
#
_cell.length_a   1.000
_cell.length_b   1.000
_cell.length_c   1.000
_cell.angle_alpha   90.00
_cell.angle_beta   90.00
_cell.angle_gamma   90.00
#
_symmetry.space_group_name_H-M   'P 1'
#
loop_
_entity.id
_entity.type
_entity.pdbx_description
1 polymer ?
#
loop_
_entity_poly.entity_id
_entity_poly.type
_entity_poly.pdbx_seq_one_letter_code
_entity_poly.pdbx_strand_id
1 'polypeptide(L)' 'MANISKDTTIGEIVKMKPAYAETLMNFGMGCIGCPASLAETVEEAAAVHGIDVNSLVKALNEVEDK' A
#
# COMPACT_ATOMS: atom_id res chain seq x y z
N MET A 1 4.44 -15.01 -2.07
CA MET A 1 4.01 -13.74 -2.68
C MET A 1 2.60 -13.46 -2.19
N ALA A 2 2.40 -12.35 -1.48
CA ALA A 2 1.04 -11.86 -1.26
C ALA A 2 0.49 -11.43 -2.63
N ASN A 3 -0.77 -11.75 -2.93
CA ASN A 3 -1.41 -11.32 -4.16
C ASN A 3 -2.14 -10.00 -3.88
N ILE A 4 -1.41 -8.89 -3.94
CA ILE A 4 -1.96 -7.55 -3.65
C ILE A 4 -2.55 -7.01 -4.95
N SER A 5 -3.83 -6.65 -4.94
CA SER A 5 -4.51 -5.98 -6.04
C SER A 5 -4.78 -4.51 -5.69
N LYS A 6 -5.22 -3.75 -6.69
CA LYS A 6 -5.64 -2.36 -6.51
C LYS A 6 -6.85 -2.19 -5.57
N ASP A 7 -7.66 -3.24 -5.42
CA ASP A 7 -8.84 -3.27 -4.56
C ASP A 7 -8.52 -3.70 -3.11
N THR A 8 -7.27 -4.09 -2.84
CA THR A 8 -6.82 -4.43 -1.49
C THR A 8 -6.76 -3.16 -0.66
N THR A 9 -7.21 -3.21 0.60
CA THR A 9 -7.12 -2.04 1.47
C THR A 9 -5.71 -1.84 2.02
N ILE A 10 -5.32 -0.59 2.23
CA ILE A 10 -4.04 -0.24 2.89
C ILE A 10 -3.96 -0.92 4.26
N GLY A 11 -5.07 -1.00 4.99
CA GLY A 11 -5.16 -1.65 6.29
C GLY A 11 -4.87 -3.15 6.27
N GLU A 12 -5.26 -3.85 5.21
CA GLU A 12 -4.89 -5.26 5.02
C GLU A 12 -3.39 -5.39 4.74
N ILE A 13 -2.85 -4.56 3.85
CA ILE A 13 -1.44 -4.57 3.44
C ILE A 13 -0.51 -4.36 4.63
N VAL A 14 -0.74 -3.31 5.44
CA VAL A 14 0.13 -3.01 6.59
C VAL A 14 0.07 -4.06 7.70
N LYS A 15 -1.02 -4.84 7.77
CA LYS A 15 -1.16 -5.96 8.72
C LYS A 15 -0.41 -7.20 8.29
N MET A 16 -0.09 -7.36 7.00
CA MET A 16 0.59 -8.56 6.51
C MET A 16 2.04 -8.62 7.00
N LYS A 17 2.80 -7.51 6.90
CA LYS A 17 4.17 -7.39 7.46
C LYS A 17 4.64 -5.93 7.51
N PRO A 18 5.58 -5.59 8.41
CA PRO A 18 6.16 -4.24 8.50
C PRO A 18 6.79 -3.71 7.21
N ALA A 19 7.37 -4.58 6.37
CA ALA A 19 8.01 -4.17 5.12
C ALA A 19 7.05 -3.51 4.11
N TYR A 20 5.75 -3.85 4.16
CA TYR A 20 4.76 -3.18 3.31
C TYR A 20 4.51 -1.74 3.76
N ALA A 21 4.49 -1.49 5.08
CA ALA A 21 4.36 -0.14 5.61
C ALA A 21 5.52 0.76 5.15
N GLU A 22 6.74 0.24 5.16
CA GLU A 22 7.93 0.94 4.64
C GLU A 22 7.81 1.23 3.13
N THR A 23 7.33 0.25 2.36
CA THR A 23 7.08 0.44 0.92
C THR A 23 6.06 1.55 0.67
N LEU A 24 4.93 1.55 1.38
CA LEU A 24 3.92 2.60 1.26
C LEU A 24 4.48 3.98 1.63
N MET A 25 5.28 4.06 2.70
CA MET A 25 5.95 5.31 3.11
C MET A 25 6.92 5.84 2.03
N ASN A 26 7.65 4.96 1.35
CA ASN A 26 8.55 5.33 0.23
C ASN A 26 7.79 5.91 -0.97
N PHE A 27 6.51 5.56 -1.13
CA PHE A 27 5.61 6.16 -2.13
C PHE A 27 4.95 7.46 -1.66
N GLY A 28 5.30 7.98 -0.47
CA GLY A 28 4.75 9.23 0.07
C GLY A 28 3.49 9.05 0.92
N MET A 29 3.10 7.80 1.23
CA MET A 29 1.98 7.51 2.14
C MET A 29 2.46 7.44 3.59
N GLY A 30 2.90 8.59 4.15
CA GLY A 30 3.34 8.67 5.55
C GLY A 30 2.21 8.53 6.58
N CYS A 31 0.96 8.75 6.16
CA CYS A 31 -0.21 8.77 7.04
C CYS A 31 -0.90 7.40 7.21
N ILE A 32 -0.22 6.29 6.90
CA ILE A 32 -0.81 4.93 6.96
C ILE A 32 -1.26 4.47 8.37
N GLY A 33 -0.99 5.26 9.42
CA GLY A 33 -1.54 5.03 10.76
C GLY A 33 -2.92 5.67 11.00
N CYS A 34 -3.41 6.49 10.06
CA CYS A 34 -4.72 7.14 10.17
C CYS A 34 -5.84 6.13 9.88
N PRO A 35 -6.93 6.09 10.68
CA PRO A 35 -8.08 5.22 10.42
C PRO A 35 -8.68 5.40 9.03
N ALA A 36 -8.65 6.62 8.49
CA ALA A 36 -9.13 6.91 7.14
C ALA A 36 -8.26 6.20 6.10
N SER A 37 -6.94 6.37 6.18
CA SER A 37 -6.00 5.78 5.22
C SER A 37 -5.97 4.26 5.25
N LEU A 38 -6.24 3.65 6.40
CA LEU A 38 -6.36 2.20 6.52
C LEU A 38 -7.61 1.63 5.82
N ALA A 39 -8.65 2.46 5.63
CA ALA A 39 -9.89 2.06 4.97
C ALA A 39 -9.87 2.31 3.44
N GLU A 40 -8.91 3.08 2.94
CA GLU A 40 -8.73 3.32 1.51
C GLU A 40 -8.19 2.06 0.82
N THR A 41 -8.66 1.81 -0.41
CA THR A 41 -8.03 0.86 -1.32
C THR A 41 -6.70 1.41 -1.86
N VAL A 42 -5.85 0.54 -2.39
CA VAL A 42 -4.61 0.95 -3.07
C VAL A 42 -4.91 1.92 -4.22
N GLU A 43 -5.99 1.70 -4.98
CA GLU A 43 -6.41 2.59 -6.07
C GLU A 43 -6.81 3.99 -5.57
N GLU A 44 -7.62 4.06 -4.50
CA GLU A 44 -8.06 5.33 -3.92
C GLU A 44 -6.88 6.11 -3.32
N ALA A 45 -6.05 5.44 -2.51
CA ALA A 45 -4.88 6.05 -1.91
C ALA A 45 -3.91 6.57 -2.99
N ALA A 46 -3.69 5.80 -4.05
CA ALA A 46 -2.86 6.22 -5.17
C ALA A 46 -3.45 7.45 -5.89
N ALA A 47 -4.77 7.48 -6.11
CA ALA A 47 -5.45 8.59 -6.77
C ALA A 47 -5.38 9.90 -5.96
N VAL A 48 -5.57 9.84 -4.63
CA VAL A 48 -5.50 11.01 -3.74
C VAL A 48 -4.09 11.60 -3.71
N HIS A 49 -3.07 10.76 -3.81
CA HIS A 49 -1.67 11.15 -3.74
C HIS A 49 -0.99 11.34 -5.11
N GLY A 50 -1.71 11.17 -6.23
CA GLY A 50 -1.18 11.33 -7.58
C GLY A 50 -0.13 10.29 -7.97
N ILE A 51 -0.23 9.08 -7.40
CA ILE A 51 0.67 7.96 -7.62
C ILE A 51 0.11 7.06 -8.73
N ASP A 52 0.98 6.51 -9.58
CA ASP A 52 0.56 5.46 -10.52
C ASP A 52 0.25 4.16 -9.76
N VAL A 53 -1.03 3.78 -9.75
CA VAL A 53 -1.54 2.59 -9.04
C VAL A 53 -0.83 1.32 -9.48
N ASN A 54 -0.45 1.19 -10.76
CA ASN A 54 0.22 -0.01 -11.27
C ASN A 54 1.63 -0.15 -10.68
N SER A 55 2.37 0.96 -10.62
CA SER A 55 3.70 1.02 -10.01
C SER A 55 3.66 0.69 -8.53
N LEU A 56 2.64 1.20 -7.82
CA LEU A 56 2.45 0.91 -6.41
C LEU A 56 2.11 -0.58 -6.17
N VAL A 57 1.14 -1.12 -6.90
CA VAL A 57 0.77 -2.55 -6.81
C VAL A 57 1.98 -3.43 -7.13
N LYS A 58 2.76 -3.09 -8.15
CA LYS A 58 3.97 -3.83 -8.51
C LYS A 58 4.98 -3.82 -7.36
N ALA A 59 5.31 -2.65 -6.81
CA ALA A 59 6.26 -2.54 -5.71
C ALA A 59 5.80 -3.32 -4.47
N LEU A 60 4.51 -3.29 -4.16
CA LEU A 60 3.92 -4.07 -3.07
C LEU A 60 4.06 -5.58 -3.32
N ASN A 61 3.79 -6.07 -4.53
CA ASN A 61 3.96 -7.50 -4.84
C ASN A 61 5.43 -7.95 -4.88
N GLU A 62 6.38 -7.02 -5.06
CA GLU A 62 7.83 -7.26 -5.03
C GLU A 62 8.42 -7.29 -3.62
N VAL A 63 7.66 -6.98 -2.57
CA VAL A 63 8.14 -7.06 -1.19
C VAL A 63 8.37 -8.53 -0.83
N GLU A 64 9.62 -8.97 -0.91
CA GLU A 64 10.05 -10.31 -0.48
C GLU A 64 10.01 -10.44 1.05
N ASP A 65 9.77 -11.65 1.54
CA ASP A 65 10.05 -12.02 2.94
C ASP A 65 11.55 -12.31 3.02
N LYS A 66 12.35 -11.32 3.40
CA LYS A 66 13.75 -11.53 3.78
C LYS A 66 13.88 -11.60 5.29
#